data_AF-A0A941IUP8-F1
#
_entry.id   AF-A0A941IUP8-F1
#
_cell.length_a   1.000
_cell.length_b   1.000
_cell.length_c   1.000
_cell.angle_alpha   90.00
_cell.angle_beta   90.00
_cell.angle_gamma   90.00
#
_symmetry.space_group_name_H-M   'P 1'
#
loop_
_entity.id
_entity.type
_entity.pdbx_description
1 polymer ?
#
loop_
_entity_poly.entity_id
_entity_poly.type
_entity_poly.pdbx_seq_one_letter_code
_entity_poly.pdbx_strand_id
1 'polypeptide(L)'
;MRDGEPPDVMWPTEIYPNGDYCIWLAGDFRNGTFGHPWEPSLCVFGEELLAAVAEIGDEALGQILRRNGCPIRVADADPEP
;
A
#
# COMPACT_ATOMS: atom_id res chain seq x y z
N MET A 1 16.67 14.22 24.56
CA MET A 1 15.72 14.85 23.63
C MET A 1 16.45 15.97 22.90
N ARG A 2 16.38 16.03 21.57
CA ARG A 2 16.85 17.19 20.80
C ARG A 2 15.63 18.04 20.48
N ASP A 3 15.72 19.34 20.71
CA ASP A 3 14.66 20.29 20.41
C ASP A 3 14.50 20.42 18.90
N GLY A 4 13.29 20.16 18.37
CA GLY A 4 12.95 20.35 16.96
C GLY A 4 12.45 19.13 16.18
N GLU A 5 12.43 17.93 16.78
CA GLU A 5 11.71 16.80 16.18
C GLU A 5 10.20 17.09 16.29
N PRO A 6 9.41 17.06 15.20
CA PRO A 6 7.95 17.08 15.33
C PRO A 6 7.55 15.98 16.31
N PRO A 7 6.53 16.20 17.16
CA PRO A 7 6.08 15.16 18.09
C PRO A 7 5.91 13.89 17.29
N ASP A 8 6.55 12.80 17.72
CA ASP A 8 6.51 11.51 17.05
C ASP A 8 5.07 11.27 16.62
N VAL A 9 4.79 11.46 15.33
CA VAL A 9 3.45 11.32 14.79
C VAL A 9 3.30 9.81 14.66
N MET A 10 3.17 9.17 15.82
CA MET A 10 2.90 7.76 15.93
C MET A 10 1.51 7.60 15.35
N TRP A 11 1.50 7.29 14.06
CA TRP A 11 0.31 6.82 13.39
C TRP A 11 -0.27 5.71 14.25
N PRO A 12 -1.55 5.79 14.63
CA PRO A 12 -2.12 4.90 15.64
C PRO A 12 -2.12 3.43 15.20
N THR A 13 -1.79 3.13 13.95
CA THR A 13 -1.75 1.79 13.38
C THR A 13 -0.73 1.73 12.26
N GLU A 14 0.05 0.65 12.22
CA GLU A 14 0.95 0.35 11.10
C GLU A 14 0.11 0.07 9.85
N ILE A 15 0.34 0.83 8.77
CA ILE A 15 -0.36 0.66 7.49
C ILE A 15 0.30 -0.45 6.64
N TYR A 16 1.61 -0.63 6.81
CA TYR A 16 2.38 -1.65 6.12
C TYR A 16 2.49 -2.91 6.99
N PRO A 17 2.21 -4.11 6.45
CA PRO A 17 2.16 -5.32 7.25
C PRO A 17 3.56 -5.74 7.73
N ASN A 18 3.80 -5.70 9.04
CA ASN A 18 5.03 -6.19 9.70
C ASN A 18 4.75 -7.46 10.50
N GLY A 19 4.40 -8.54 9.79
CA GLY A 19 4.18 -9.86 10.38
C GLY A 19 2.71 -10.27 10.53
N ASP A 20 1.79 -9.31 10.58
CA ASP A 20 0.34 -9.54 10.61
C ASP A 20 -0.39 -8.79 9.48
N TYR A 21 -1.66 -9.15 9.26
CA TYR A 21 -2.53 -8.43 8.33
C TYR A 21 -2.90 -7.05 8.90
N CYS A 22 -2.73 -6.01 8.08
CA CYS A 22 -3.20 -4.67 8.39
C CYS A 22 -4.40 -4.32 7.51
N ILE A 23 -5.48 -3.83 8.11
CA ILE A 23 -6.67 -3.38 7.38
C ILE A 23 -7.05 -1.99 7.86
N TRP A 24 -7.16 -1.06 6.92
CA TRP A 24 -7.75 0.25 7.17
C TRP A 24 -9.01 0.40 6.30
N LEU A 25 -10.11 0.82 6.91
CA LEU A 25 -11.40 0.99 6.25
C LEU A 25 -11.96 2.36 6.60
N ALA A 26 -12.44 3.09 5.58
CA ALA A 26 -13.33 4.21 5.84
C ALA A 26 -14.60 3.71 6.55
N GLY A 27 -15.18 4.54 7.44
CA GLY A 27 -16.36 4.17 8.22
C GLY A 27 -17.61 3.88 7.38
N ASP A 28 -17.62 4.30 6.11
CA ASP A 28 -18.67 4.01 5.12
C ASP A 28 -18.32 2.84 4.18
N PHE A 29 -17.17 2.21 4.39
CA PHE A 29 -16.64 1.08 3.59
C PHE A 29 -16.43 1.38 2.10
N ARG A 30 -16.41 2.64 1.68
CA ARG A 30 -16.23 2.99 0.25
C ARG A 30 -14.78 2.92 -0.21
N ASN A 31 -13.83 3.03 0.70
CA ASN A 31 -12.40 2.93 0.41
C ASN A 31 -11.63 2.31 1.59
N GLY A 32 -10.42 1.84 1.30
CA GLY A 32 -9.56 1.24 2.30
C GLY A 32 -8.30 0.61 1.75
N THR A 33 -7.52 0.03 2.66
CA THR A 33 -6.31 -0.73 2.34
C THR A 33 -6.28 -2.08 3.06
N PHE A 34 -5.59 -3.04 2.44
CA PHE A 34 -5.34 -4.37 3.00
C PHE A 34 -3.89 -4.77 2.74
N GLY A 35 -3.11 -4.91 3.81
CA GLY A 35 -1.72 -5.33 3.77
C GLY A 35 -1.58 -6.84 3.97
N HIS A 36 -0.90 -7.52 3.04
CA HIS A 36 -0.61 -8.95 3.11
C HIS A 36 0.87 -9.19 3.50
N PRO A 37 1.18 -9.62 4.75
CA PRO A 37 2.55 -9.69 5.26
C PRO A 37 3.46 -10.66 4.49
N TRP A 38 2.93 -11.79 4.03
CA TRP A 38 3.75 -12.82 3.35
C TRP A 38 3.90 -12.61 1.83
N GLU A 39 3.15 -11.67 1.24
CA GLU A 39 3.29 -11.29 -0.19
C GLU A 39 4.01 -9.94 -0.33
N PRO A 40 4.53 -9.41 0.78
CA PRO A 40 4.72 -7.96 1.01
C PRO A 40 3.90 -7.05 0.07
N SER A 41 2.57 -7.14 0.12
CA SER A 41 1.69 -6.38 -0.78
C SER A 41 0.69 -5.51 -0.05
N LEU A 42 0.35 -4.36 -0.64
CA LEU A 42 -0.71 -3.46 -0.17
C LEU A 42 -1.80 -3.37 -1.25
N CYS A 43 -2.98 -3.90 -0.96
CA CYS A 43 -4.16 -3.69 -1.79
C CYS A 43 -4.81 -2.36 -1.40
N VAL A 44 -5.14 -1.54 -2.41
CA VAL A 44 -5.84 -0.27 -2.26
C VAL A 44 -7.15 -0.36 -3.03
N PHE A 45 -8.26 0.09 -2.44
CA PHE A 45 -9.56 0.09 -3.10
C PHE A 45 -10.40 1.34 -2.80
N GLY A 46 -11.39 1.59 -3.66
CA GLY A 46 -12.26 2.76 -3.63
C GLY A 46 -11.76 3.86 -4.57
N GLU A 47 -12.68 4.43 -5.36
CA GLU A 47 -12.34 5.36 -6.46
C GLU A 47 -11.53 6.58 -5.99
N GLU A 48 -11.94 7.19 -4.87
CA GLU A 48 -11.29 8.37 -4.31
C GLU A 48 -9.84 8.09 -3.87
N LEU A 49 -9.60 6.96 -3.21
CA LEU A 49 -8.26 6.58 -2.74
C LEU A 49 -7.39 6.09 -3.90
N LEU A 50 -7.96 5.38 -4.87
CA LEU A 50 -7.25 4.98 -6.09
C LEU A 50 -6.80 6.20 -6.90
N ALA A 51 -7.62 7.26 -6.99
CA ALA A 51 -7.23 8.49 -7.66
C ALA A 51 -6.03 9.16 -6.96
N ALA A 52 -6.06 9.28 -5.64
CA ALA A 52 -4.95 9.83 -4.86
C ALA A 52 -3.66 9.00 -5.01
N VAL A 53 -3.76 7.67 -4.97
CA VAL A 53 -2.61 6.78 -5.18
C VAL A 53 -2.02 6.92 -6.59
N ALA A 54 -2.87 7.09 -7.61
CA ALA A 54 -2.41 7.30 -8.98
C ALA A 54 -1.62 8.60 -9.17
N GLU A 55 -1.88 9.63 -8.35
CA GLU A 55 -1.10 10.88 -8.36
C GLU A 55 0.29 10.70 -7.74
N ILE A 56 0.44 9.84 -6.73
CA ILE A 56 1.72 9.58 -6.06
C ILE A 56 2.60 8.67 -6.91
N GLY A 57 2.00 7.69 -7.60
CA GLY A 57 2.69 6.79 -8.51
C GLY A 57 3.61 5.77 -7.81
N ASP A 58 4.48 5.16 -8.61
CA ASP A 58 5.28 3.99 -8.23
C ASP A 58 6.38 4.31 -7.19
N GLU A 59 6.76 5.59 -7.03
CA GLU A 59 7.83 5.99 -6.09
C GLU A 59 7.47 5.71 -4.63
N ALA A 60 6.18 5.73 -4.27
CA ALA A 60 5.74 5.47 -2.90
C ALA A 60 5.29 4.02 -2.63
N LEU A 61 4.70 3.35 -3.64
CA LEU A 61 4.04 2.05 -3.45
C LEU A 61 4.66 0.91 -4.27
N GLY A 62 5.68 1.19 -5.06
CA GLY A 62 6.36 0.21 -5.90
C GLY A 62 5.49 -0.27 -7.07
N GLN A 63 5.82 -1.47 -7.57
CA GLN A 63 5.13 -2.04 -8.72
C GLN A 63 3.71 -2.49 -8.37
N ILE A 64 2.74 -2.14 -9.22
CA ILE A 64 1.40 -2.71 -9.16
C ILE A 64 1.48 -4.22 -9.39
N LEU A 65 1.05 -5.05 -8.45
CA LEU A 65 1.03 -6.52 -8.65
C LEU A 65 -0.26 -6.99 -9.34
N ARG A 66 -1.38 -6.32 -9.06
CA ARG A 66 -2.72 -6.71 -9.53
C ARG A 66 -3.57 -5.49 -9.87
N ARG A 67 -4.49 -5.66 -10.82
CA ARG A 67 -5.62 -4.74 -11.07
C ARG A 67 -6.93 -5.50 -11.12
N ASN A 68 -7.93 -5.03 -10.38
CA ASN A 68 -9.24 -5.67 -10.27
C ASN A 68 -9.18 -7.17 -9.89
N GLY A 69 -8.24 -7.52 -9.01
CA GLY A 69 -8.01 -8.91 -8.57
C GLY A 69 -7.22 -9.78 -9.56
N CYS A 70 -6.88 -9.28 -10.74
CA CYS A 70 -6.09 -10.01 -11.73
C CYS A 70 -4.61 -9.61 -11.66
N PRO A 71 -3.66 -10.57 -11.69
CA PRO A 71 -2.24 -10.25 -11.86
C PRO A 71 -2.01 -9.41 -13.10
N ILE A 72 -1.21 -8.35 -12.99
CA ILE A 72 -0.69 -7.73 -14.20
C ILE A 72 0.42 -8.61 -14.76
N ARG A 73 0.37 -8.90 -16.06
CA ARG A 73 1.49 -9.56 -16.73
C ARG A 73 2.66 -8.58 -16.74
N VAL A 74 3.68 -8.86 -15.94
CA VAL A 74 5.01 -8.34 -16.22
C VAL A 74 5.46 -9.09 -17.48
N ALA A 75 5.79 -8.38 -18.55
CA ALA A 75 6.47 -9.02 -19.67
C ALA A 75 7.67 -9.77 -19.07
N ASP A 76 7.80 -11.06 -19.36
CA ASP A 76 8.79 -11.96 -18.78
C ASP A 76 10.12 -11.21 -18.62
N ALA A 77 10.50 -10.90 -17.37
CA ALA A 77 11.83 -10.44 -17.11
C ALA A 77 12.74 -11.57 -17.58
N ASP A 78 13.55 -11.29 -18.60
CA ASP A 78 14.53 -12.25 -19.11
C ASP A 78 15.24 -12.90 -17.92
N PRO A 79 15.36 -14.24 -17.86
CA PRO A 79 16.17 -14.86 -16.83
C PRO A 79 17.60 -14.33 -16.98
N GLU A 80 18.12 -13.68 -15.93
CA GLU A 80 19.52 -13.27 -15.91
C GLU A 80 20.45 -14.47 -16.21
N PRO A 81 21.58 -14.22 -16.92
CA PRO A 81 22.41 -15.25 -17.55
C PRO A 81 23.13 -16.19 -16.57
#